data_AF-A0A6A6DNN7-F1
#
_entry.id   AF-A0A6A6DNN7-F1
#
_cell.length_a   1.000
_cell.length_b   1.000
_cell.length_c   1.000
_cell.angle_alpha   90.00
_cell.angle_beta   90.00
_cell.angle_gamma   90.00
#
_symmetry.space_group_name_H-M   'P 1'
#
loop_
_entity.id
_entity.type
_entity.pdbx_description
1 polymer ?
#
loop_
_entity_poly.entity_id
_entity_poly.type
_entity_poly.pdbx_seq_one_letter_code
_entity_poly.pdbx_strand_id
1 'polypeptide(L)' 'NYIALHWLHEVFLPKTQLDCNNWRLLLLNGYGGYVTVNFFCDYIENKVFYIFFLPYTTHVLQILDLHCYSLV' A
#
# COMPACT_ATOMS: atom_id res chain seq x y z
N ASN A 1 -8.87 -6.39 8.73
CA ASN A 1 -9.28 -6.00 7.36
C ASN A 1 -9.97 -4.64 7.31
N TYR A 2 -10.98 -4.36 8.15
CA TYR A 2 -11.69 -3.06 8.19
C TYR A 2 -10.77 -1.83 8.36
N ILE A 3 -9.78 -1.89 9.25
CA ILE A 3 -8.92 -0.74 9.58
C ILE A 3 -8.10 -0.27 8.37
N ALA A 4 -7.60 -1.20 7.56
CA ALA A 4 -6.73 -0.88 6.45
C ALA A 4 -7.52 -0.31 5.25
N LEU A 5 -8.75 -0.77 5.03
CA LEU A 5 -9.69 -0.14 4.11
C LEU A 5 -10.03 1.28 4.53
N HIS A 6 -10.39 1.45 5.80
CA HIS A 6 -10.71 2.76 6.34
C HIS A 6 -9.50 3.70 6.18
N TRP A 7 -8.29 3.21 6.42
CA TRP A 7 -7.07 3.99 6.19
C TRP A 7 -6.84 4.32 4.70
N LEU A 8 -7.11 3.38 3.78
CA LEU A 8 -6.97 3.63 2.34
C LEU A 8 -7.86 4.79 1.88
N HIS A 9 -9.14 4.75 2.25
CA HIS A 9 -10.13 5.74 1.83
C HIS A 9 -9.96 7.08 2.55
N GLU A 10 -9.78 7.07 3.87
CA GLU A 10 -9.76 8.30 4.67
C GLU A 10 -8.39 8.99 4.70
N VAL A 11 -7.31 8.25 4.41
CA VAL A 11 -5.94 8.78 4.56
C VAL A 11 -5.16 8.70 3.26
N PHE A 12 -4.98 7.52 2.67
CA PHE A 12 -4.06 7.36 1.54
C PHE A 12 -4.56 8.06 0.28
N LEU A 13 -5.79 7.77 -0.15
CA LEU A 13 -6.38 8.35 -1.36
C LEU A 13 -6.39 9.88 -1.34
N PRO A 14 -6.92 10.56 -0.29
CA PRO A 14 -6.97 12.02 -0.26
C PRO A 14 -5.59 12.66 -0.12
N LYS A 15 -4.66 12.08 0.67
CA LYS A 15 -3.33 12.68 0.88
C LYS A 15 -2.37 12.48 -0.30
N THR A 16 -2.58 11.45 -1.11
CA THR A 16 -1.75 11.17 -2.28
C THR A 16 -2.39 11.61 -3.58
N GLN A 17 -3.54 12.28 -3.52
CA GLN A 17 -4.20 12.83 -4.69
C GLN A 17 -3.34 13.97 -5.23
N LEU A 18 -2.65 13.69 -6.33
CA LEU A 18 -1.88 14.67 -7.07
C LEU A 18 -2.81 15.37 -8.07
N ASP A 19 -2.53 16.64 -8.39
CA ASP A 19 -3.25 17.39 -9.42
C ASP A 19 -3.14 16.72 -10.81
N CYS A 20 -2.09 15.91 -10.98
CA CYS A 20 -1.84 15.11 -12.17
C CYS A 20 -2.53 13.75 -12.03
N ASN A 21 -3.33 13.37 -13.04
CA ASN A 21 -4.09 12.10 -13.12
C ASN A 21 -3.22 10.85 -13.37
N ASN A 22 -2.08 10.77 -12.68
CA ASN A 22 -1.04 9.76 -12.81
C ASN A 22 -1.32 8.54 -11.93
N TRP A 23 -0.73 7.41 -12.31
CA TRP A 23 -0.77 6.20 -11.51
C TRP A 23 0.07 6.34 -10.24
N ARG A 24 -0.44 5.81 -9.14
CA ARG A 24 0.19 5.81 -7.82
C ARG A 24 0.59 4.39 -7.45
N LEU A 25 1.73 4.23 -6.78
CA LEU A 25 2.19 2.92 -6.31
C LEU A 25 2.09 2.84 -4.79
N LEU A 26 1.37 1.84 -4.29
CA LEU A 26 1.23 1.52 -2.88
C LEU A 26 2.01 0.22 -2.57
N LEU A 27 3.01 0.33 -1.70
CA LEU A 27 3.81 -0.80 -1.23
C LEU A 27 3.28 -1.25 0.14
N LEU A 28 2.83 -2.51 0.24
CA LEU A 28 2.26 -3.06 1.46
C LEU A 28 3.15 -4.17 2.03
N ASN A 29 3.37 -4.10 3.34
CA ASN A 29 4.12 -5.11 4.07
C ASN A 29 3.25 -6.33 4.35
N GLY A 30 3.47 -7.40 3.60
CA GLY A 30 2.89 -8.72 3.86
C GLY A 30 1.53 -9.00 3.20
N TYR A 31 1.36 -10.28 2.88
CA TYR A 31 0.15 -10.84 2.29
C TYR A 31 -0.84 -11.19 3.42
N GLY A 32 -1.85 -10.35 3.63
CA GLY A 32 -2.81 -10.59 4.70
C GLY A 32 -4.07 -9.73 4.60
N GLY A 33 -5.05 -10.19 3.84
CA GLY A 33 -6.44 -9.71 3.87
C GLY A 33 -6.90 -8.84 2.69
N TYR A 34 -5.98 -8.29 1.90
CA TYR A 34 -6.28 -7.28 0.87
C TYR A 34 -6.76 -7.81 -0.49
N VAL A 35 -6.91 -9.13 -0.64
CA VAL A 35 -7.16 -9.78 -1.93
C VAL A 35 -8.63 -10.20 -2.02
N THR A 36 -9.55 -9.24 -1.99
CA THR A 36 -10.94 -9.49 -2.39
C THR A 36 -11.22 -8.69 -3.67
N VAL A 37 -11.97 -9.25 -4.61
CA VAL A 37 -12.18 -8.67 -5.95
C VAL A 37 -12.64 -7.21 -5.90
N ASN A 38 -13.52 -6.86 -4.96
CA ASN A 38 -14.01 -5.48 -4.79
C ASN A 38 -12.88 -4.49 -4.53
N PHE A 39 -11.86 -4.88 -3.76
CA PHE A 39 -10.72 -4.01 -3.47
C PHE A 39 -9.91 -3.74 -4.73
N PHE A 40 -9.74 -4.76 -5.58
CA PHE A 40 -9.02 -4.61 -6.84
C PHE A 40 -9.68 -3.58 -7.74
N CYS A 41 -11.02 -3.58 -7.80
CA CYS A 41 -11.79 -2.58 -8.52
C CYS A 41 -11.54 -1.17 -7.94
N ASP A 42 -11.63 -1.01 -6.62
CA ASP A 42 -11.38 0.29 -5.96
C ASP A 42 -9.98 0.83 -6.26
N TYR A 43 -8.95 -0.04 -6.28
CA TYR A 43 -7.59 0.34 -6.62
C TYR A 43 -7.44 0.78 -8.09
N ILE A 44 -8.06 0.08 -9.03
CA ILE A 44 -8.01 0.44 -10.47
C ILE A 44 -8.72 1.76 -10.73
N GLU A 45 -9.91 1.95 -10.18
CA GLU A 45 -10.70 3.18 -10.35
C GLU A 45 -9.93 4.40 -9.84
N ASN A 46 -9.19 4.23 -8.75
CA ASN A 46 -8.35 5.28 -8.17
C ASN A 46 -6.94 5.37 -8.79
N LYS A 47 -6.64 4.58 -9.84
CA LYS A 47 -5.31 4.51 -10.47
C LYS A 47 -4.17 4.22 -9.50
N VAL A 48 -4.40 3.30 -8.56
CA VAL A 48 -3.42 2.87 -7.58
C VAL A 48 -3.00 1.45 -7.90
N PHE A 49 -1.72 1.25 -8.24
CA PHE A 49 -1.09 -0.06 -8.23
C PHE A 49 -0.71 -0.42 -6.80
N TYR A 50 -0.93 -1.68 -6.41
CA TYR A 50 -0.42 -2.19 -5.14
C TYR A 50 0.59 -3.31 -5.37
N ILE A 51 1.63 -3.36 -4.56
CA ILE A 51 2.62 -4.45 -4.53
C ILE A 51 2.73 -4.96 -3.10
N PHE A 52 2.62 -6.28 -2.94
CA PHE A 52 2.92 -6.96 -1.68
C PHE A 52 4.34 -7.50 -1.69
N PHE A 53 5.05 -7.32 -0.59
CA PHE A 53 6.28 -8.08 -0.36
C PHE A 53 5.95 -9.54 -0.09
N LEU A 54 6.73 -10.45 -0.67
CA LEU A 54 6.57 -11.87 -0.41
C LEU A 54 6.74 -12.14 1.10
N PRO A 55 5.96 -13.08 1.68
CA PRO A 55 6.15 -13.49 3.05
C PRO A 55 7.61 -13.90 3.28
N TYR A 56 8.16 -13.51 4.43
CA TYR A 56 9.56 -13.73 4.83
C TYR A 56 10.64 -12.91 4.09
N THR A 57 10.28 -11.94 3.25
CA THR A 57 11.26 -10.99 2.66
C THR A 57 11.35 -9.64 3.39
N THR A 58 10.55 -9.50 4.45
CA THR A 58 10.38 -8.30 5.27
C THR A 58 11.71 -7.72 5.79
N HIS A 59 12.59 -8.59 6.30
CA HIS A 59 13.87 -8.20 6.92
C HIS A 59 14.98 -7.82 5.91
N VAL A 60 14.79 -8.04 4.61
CA VAL A 60 15.79 -7.73 3.57
C VAL A 60 15.30 -6.68 2.57
N LEU A 61 13.99 -6.63 2.32
CA LEU A 61 13.43 -5.81 1.23
C LEU A 61 12.62 -4.61 1.72
N GLN A 62 12.36 -4.48 3.02
CA GLN A 62 11.72 -3.27 3.52
C GLN A 62 12.74 -2.16 3.69
N ILE A 63 12.81 -1.29 2.67
CA ILE A 63 13.54 -0.02 2.73
C ILE A 63 13.12 0.78 3.98
N LEU A 64 11.86 0.68 4.41
CA LEU A 64 11.38 1.32 5.63
C LEU A 64 12.10 0.79 6.89
N ASP A 65 12.29 -0.51 7.03
CA ASP A 65 12.97 -1.10 8.19
C ASP A 65 14.48 -0.92 8.11
N LEU A 66 15.06 -0.97 6.90
CA LEU A 66 16.50 -0.81 6.66
C LEU A 66 16.99 0.64 6.68
N HIS A 67 16.14 1.65 6.40
CA HIS A 67 16.55 3.06 6.38
C HIS A 67 15.84 3.94 7.41
N CYS A 68 14.53 3.77 7.67
CA CYS A 68 13.82 4.61 8.65
C CYS A 68 13.98 4.10 10.08
N TYR A 69 14.09 2.78 10.28
CA TYR A 69 14.19 2.18 11.62
C TYR A 69 15.59 1.62 11.97
N SER A 70 16.54 1.61 11.02
CA SER A 70 17.91 1.12 11.25
C SER A 70 18.83 2.12 11.97
N LEU A 71 18.32 3.22 12.50
CA LEU A 71 19.09 4.15 13.34
C LEU A 71 19.23 3.61 14.76
N VAL A 72 20.01 2.52 14.91
CA VAL A 72 20.70 2.13 16.14
C VAL A 72 22.05 1.55 15.76
#